data_AF-A0A178WLD3-F1
#
_entry.id   AF-A0A178WLD3-F1
#
_cell.length_a   1.000
_cell.length_b   1.000
_cell.length_c   1.000
_cell.angle_alpha   90.00
_cell.angle_beta   90.00
_cell.angle_gamma   90.00
#
_symmetry.space_group_name_H-M   'P 1'
#
loop_
_entity.id
_entity.type
_entity.pdbx_description
1 polymer ?
#
loop_
_entity_poly.entity_id
_entity_poly.type
_entity_poly.pdbx_seq_one_letter_code
_entity_poly.pdbx_strand_id
1 'polypeptide(L)'
;MDLLQQNAQAFSQISYNLSACKLQDNISLFHQARNNISAILTDMKEMPGIMSRMPALPVSINDDLASNLLSSTTQPISYNIPPSIHLKQEPRS
;
A
#
# COMPACT_ATOMS: atom_id res chain seq x y z
N MET A 1 20.65 7.13 3.86
CA MET A 1 20.10 8.39 3.32
C MET A 1 19.24 8.18 2.07
N ASP A 2 19.44 7.09 1.30
CA ASP A 2 18.67 6.85 0.07
C ASP A 2 17.16 6.62 0.28
N LEU A 3 16.75 6.06 1.42
CA LEU A 3 15.34 5.79 1.72
C LEU A 3 14.48 7.06 1.82
N LEU A 4 15.06 8.16 2.34
CA LEU A 4 14.35 9.45 2.41
C LEU A 4 14.13 10.03 1.01
N GLN A 5 15.13 9.93 0.13
CA GLN A 5 15.00 10.36 -1.27
C GLN A 5 13.99 9.50 -2.03
N GLN A 6 14.01 8.18 -1.83
CA GLN A 6 12.99 7.29 -2.41
C GLN A 6 11.58 7.65 -1.95
N ASN A 7 11.39 8.02 -0.67
CA ASN A 7 10.10 8.51 -0.19
C ASN A 7 9.68 9.82 -0.84
N ALA A 8 10.59 10.78 -0.99
CA ALA A 8 10.30 12.04 -1.68
C ALA A 8 9.84 11.80 -3.13
N GLN A 9 10.49 10.86 -3.83
CA GLN A 9 10.10 10.45 -5.17
C GLN A 9 8.74 9.73 -5.18
N ALA A 10 8.53 8.76 -4.29
CA ALA A 10 7.28 8.04 -4.18
C ALA A 10 6.11 8.98 -3.90
N PHE A 11 6.25 9.94 -2.98
CA PHE A 11 5.22 10.92 -2.68
C PHE A 11 4.93 11.86 -3.86
N SER A 12 5.98 12.29 -4.58
CA SER A 12 5.79 13.09 -5.80
C SER A 12 4.98 12.34 -6.85
N GLN A 13 5.28 11.04 -7.03
CA GLN A 13 4.55 10.20 -7.97
C GLN A 13 3.14 9.87 -7.50
N ILE A 14 2.93 9.66 -6.20
CA ILE A 14 1.59 9.52 -5.60
C ILE A 14 0.74 10.75 -5.90
N SER A 15 1.26 11.96 -5.65
CA SER A 15 0.56 13.21 -5.94
C SER A 15 0.20 13.34 -7.42
N TYR A 16 1.13 13.00 -8.32
CA TYR A 16 0.87 12.99 -9.75
C TYR A 16 -0.24 12.01 -10.13
N ASN A 17 -0.15 10.76 -9.68
CA ASN A 17 -1.13 9.72 -9.97
C ASN A 17 -2.53 10.06 -9.42
N LEU A 18 -2.61 10.69 -8.24
CA LEU A 18 -3.87 11.20 -7.70
C LEU A 18 -4.48 12.25 -8.64
N SER A 19 -3.68 13.19 -9.13
CA SER A 19 -4.14 14.21 -10.08
C SER A 19 -4.58 13.63 -11.43
N ALA A 20 -3.98 12.50 -11.83
CA ALA A 20 -4.30 11.78 -13.06
C ALA A 20 -5.38 10.70 -12.88
N CYS A 21 -6.01 10.59 -11.70
CA CYS A 21 -6.98 9.56 -11.34
C CYS A 21 -6.48 8.10 -11.50
N LYS A 22 -5.17 7.87 -11.36
CA LYS A 22 -4.52 6.56 -11.45
C LYS A 22 -4.28 5.95 -10.06
N LEU A 23 -5.35 5.69 -9.33
CA LEU A 23 -5.26 5.27 -7.92
C LEU A 23 -4.56 3.92 -7.72
N GLN A 24 -4.73 2.97 -8.65
CA GLN A 24 -4.11 1.64 -8.58
C GLN A 24 -2.58 1.72 -8.62
N ASP A 25 -2.04 2.67 -9.39
CA ASP A 25 -0.60 2.89 -9.54
C ASP A 25 0.05 3.37 -8.21
N ASN A 26 -0.76 3.82 -7.23
CA ASN A 26 -0.26 4.26 -5.93
C ASN A 26 -0.09 3.14 -4.91
N ILE A 27 -0.69 1.97 -5.13
CA ILE A 27 -0.66 0.89 -4.12
C ILE A 27 0.79 0.50 -3.81
N SER A 28 1.59 0.19 -4.85
CA SER A 28 3.00 -0.17 -4.68
C SER A 28 3.84 0.97 -4.09
N LEU A 29 3.53 2.22 -4.46
CA LEU A 29 4.22 3.41 -3.94
C LEU A 29 3.94 3.63 -2.45
N PHE A 30 2.71 3.40 -2.00
CA PHE A 30 2.36 3.46 -0.57
C PHE A 30 3.06 2.35 0.22
N HIS A 31 3.13 1.13 -0.32
CA HIS A 31 3.91 0.04 0.30
C HIS A 31 5.38 0.41 0.41
N GLN A 32 5.98 0.93 -0.67
CA GLN A 32 7.37 1.36 -0.68
C GLN A 32 7.60 2.45 0.37
N ALA A 33 6.77 3.49 0.39
CA ALA A 33 6.89 4.60 1.34
C ALA A 33 6.79 4.12 2.79
N ARG A 34 5.81 3.27 3.10
CA ARG A 34 5.66 2.65 4.43
C ARG A 34 6.92 1.89 4.83
N ASN A 35 7.38 0.98 3.99
CA ASN A 35 8.53 0.12 4.29
C ASN A 35 9.80 0.95 4.53
N ASN A 36 10.01 1.98 3.71
CA ASN A 36 11.14 2.90 3.88
C ASN A 36 11.07 3.66 5.20
N ILE A 37 9.89 4.18 5.61
CA ILE A 37 9.75 4.86 6.90
C ILE A 37 10.01 3.89 8.05
N SER A 38 9.45 2.67 8.00
CA SER A 38 9.70 1.65 9.03
C SER A 38 11.18 1.30 9.15
N ALA A 39 11.89 1.15 8.03
CA ALA A 39 13.33 0.90 8.03
C ALA A 39 14.11 2.08 8.64
N ILE A 40 13.81 3.32 8.23
CA ILE A 40 14.46 4.53 8.78
C ILE A 40 14.26 4.62 10.30
N LEU A 41 13.03 4.41 10.78
CA LEU A 41 12.74 4.47 12.22
C LEU A 41 13.44 3.36 13.01
N THR A 42 13.61 2.18 12.39
CA THR A 42 14.34 1.06 12.98
C THR A 42 15.83 1.40 13.08
N ASP A 43 16.44 1.88 11.99
CA ASP A 43 17.84 2.32 11.97
C ASP A 43 18.10 3.42 13.02
N MET A 44 17.20 4.40 13.12
CA MET A 44 17.30 5.48 14.11
C MET A 44 17.28 4.95 15.55
N LYS A 45 16.46 3.94 15.84
CA LYS A 45 16.35 3.33 17.17
C LYS A 45 17.60 2.54 17.54
N GLU A 46 18.23 1.89 16.58
CA GLU A 46 19.42 1.05 16.78
C GLU A 46 20.72 1.86 16.74
N MET A 47 20.65 3.13 16.36
CA MET A 47 21.83 3.97 16.17
C MET A 47 22.53 4.29 17.51
N PRO A 48 23.84 3.98 17.65
CA PRO A 48 24.57 4.24 18.88
C PRO A 48 24.89 5.73 19.10
N GLY A 49 25.33 6.07 20.31
CA GLY A 49 25.82 7.41 20.65
C GLY A 49 24.71 8.37 21.08
N ILE A 50 24.80 9.64 20.68
CA ILE A 50 23.82 10.66 21.11
C ILE A 50 22.42 10.35 20.57
N MET A 51 22.31 9.71 19.39
CA MET A 51 21.01 9.37 18.81
C MET A 51 20.21 8.35 19.63
N SER A 52 20.86 7.43 20.34
CA SER A 52 20.16 6.49 21.23
C SER A 52 19.51 7.16 22.44
N ARG A 53 19.87 8.42 22.72
CA ARG A 53 19.29 9.23 23.81
C ARG A 53 18.22 10.19 23.32
N MET A 54 18.03 10.33 22.02
CA MET A 54 16.99 11.20 21.50
C MET A 54 15.62 10.63 21.84
N PRO A 55 14.65 11.49 22.18
CA PRO A 55 13.28 11.05 22.34
C PRO A 55 12.74 10.51 21.01
N ALA A 56 11.80 9.57 21.10
CA ALA A 56 11.07 9.10 19.93
C ALA A 56 10.36 10.29 19.24
N LEU A 57 10.20 10.18 17.92
CA LEU A 57 9.46 11.19 17.17
C LEU A 57 8.02 11.30 17.71
N PRO A 58 7.43 12.51 17.73
CA PRO A 58 6.10 12.73 18.30
C PRO A 58 4.97 12.11 17.47
N VAL A 59 5.28 11.56 16.30
CA VAL A 59 4.33 10.92 15.38
C VAL A 59 4.87 9.56 14.96
N SER A 60 3.98 8.57 14.99
CA SER A 60 4.23 7.22 14.48
C SER A 60 3.36 6.95 13.25
N ILE A 61 3.72 5.93 12.49
CA ILE A 61 2.82 5.40 11.46
C ILE A 61 1.55 4.88 12.15
N ASN A 62 0.39 5.16 11.56
CA ASN A 62 -0.86 4.51 11.95
C ASN A 62 -0.90 3.13 11.29
N ASP A 63 -0.44 2.09 12.01
CA ASP A 63 -0.37 0.73 11.48
C ASP A 63 -1.73 0.14 11.15
N ASP A 64 -2.80 0.50 11.86
CA ASP A 64 -4.16 0.03 11.56
C ASP A 64 -4.64 0.58 10.21
N LEU A 65 -4.49 1.89 10.00
CA LEU A 65 -4.85 2.53 8.74
C LEU A 65 -3.97 2.01 7.59
N ALA A 66 -2.67 1.88 7.83
CA ALA A 66 -1.74 1.36 6.82
C ALA A 66 -2.08 -0.08 6.45
N SER A 67 -2.40 -0.93 7.43
CA SER A 67 -2.80 -2.32 7.17
C SER A 67 -4.10 -2.34 6.37
N ASN A 68 -5.12 -1.58 6.76
CA ASN A 68 -6.40 -1.57 6.04
C ASN A 68 -6.29 -1.05 4.59
N LEU A 69 -5.49 -0.02 4.35
CA LEU A 69 -5.31 0.55 3.01
C LEU A 69 -4.47 -0.34 2.09
N LEU A 70 -3.57 -1.14 2.66
CA LEU A 70 -2.54 -1.87 1.90
C LEU A 70 -2.71 -3.40 1.94
N SER A 71 -3.66 -3.92 2.71
CA SER A 71 -3.98 -5.36 2.76
C SER A 71 -4.60 -5.89 1.47
N SER A 72 -4.98 -5.02 0.53
CA SER A 72 -5.54 -5.41 -0.76
C SER A 72 -4.45 -5.66 -1.80
N THR A 73 -3.60 -6.67 -1.61
CA THR A 73 -2.88 -7.31 -2.71
C THR A 73 -2.67 -8.78 -2.39
N THR A 74 -3.61 -9.61 -2.82
CA THR A 74 -3.45 -10.92 -3.51
C THR A 74 -4.73 -11.75 -3.33
N GLN A 75 -5.81 -11.33 -3.98
CA GLN A 75 -6.76 -12.29 -4.54
C GLN A 75 -7.08 -11.72 -5.92
N PRO A 76 -6.66 -12.37 -7.03
CA PRO A 76 -7.36 -12.11 -8.28
C PRO A 76 -8.83 -12.41 -7.99
N ILE A 77 -9.70 -11.41 -8.10
CA ILE A 77 -11.14 -11.63 -8.09
C ILE A 77 -11.43 -12.41 -9.38
N SER A 78 -11.31 -13.73 -9.29
CA SER A 78 -11.89 -14.62 -10.27
C SER A 78 -13.39 -14.51 -10.06
N TYR A 79 -14.03 -13.63 -10.84
CA TYR A 79 -15.47 -13.73 -11.05
C TYR A 79 -15.72 -15.06 -11.76
N ASN A 80 -15.78 -16.16 -11.00
CA ASN A 80 -16.30 -17.41 -11.49
C ASN A 80 -17.80 -17.17 -11.76
N ILE A 81 -18.13 -16.84 -13.00
CA ILE A 81 -19.50 -16.88 -13.50
C ILE A 81 -19.96 -18.33 -13.30
N PRO A 82 -20.97 -18.59 -12.45
CA PRO A 82 -21.53 -19.93 -12.36
C PRO A 82 -22.10 -20.31 -13.73
N PRO A 83 -21.93 -21.56 -14.21
CA PRO A 83 -22.47 -21.96 -15.50
C PRO A 83 -23.99 -21.75 -15.49
N SER A 84 -24.41 -20.96 -16.47
CA SER A 84 -25.76 -20.66 -16.91
C SER A 84 -26.85 -21.63 -16.44
N ILE A 85 -27.86 -21.06 -15.77
CA ILE A 85 -29.24 -21.54 -15.74
C ILE A 85 -29.62 -22.27 -17.02
N HIS A 86 -29.91 -23.57 -16.89
CA HIS A 86 -30.51 -24.38 -17.94
C HIS A 86 -31.83 -23.74 -18.38
N LEU A 87 -31.86 -23.10 -19.56
CA LEU A 87 -33.13 -22.74 -20.20
C LEU A 87 -33.84 -24.03 -20.61
N LYS A 88 -34.91 -24.35 -19.88
CA LYS A 88 -35.88 -25.38 -20.22
C LYS A 88 -36.46 -25.03 -21.59
N GLN A 89 -36.10 -25.80 -22.61
CA GLN A 89 -36.73 -25.66 -23.94
C GLN A 89 -38.19 -26.06 -23.83
N GLU A 90 -39.10 -25.17 -24.25
CA GLU A 90 -40.50 -25.52 -24.45
C GLU A 90 -40.67 -26.29 -25.76
N PRO A 91 -41.60 -27.27 -25.82
CA PRO A 91 -41.87 -28.00 -27.04
C PRO A 91 -42.57 -27.07 -28.04
N ARG A 92 -42.05 -26.99 -29.26
CA ARG A 92 -42.79 -26.38 -30.37
C ARG A 92 -43.93 -27.33 -30.77
N SER A 93 -45.15 -26.81 -30.73
CA SER A 93 -46.36 -27.45 -31.29
C SER A 93 -46.31 -27.54 -32.80
#